data_AF-A0A1F2V936-F1
#
_entry.id   AF-A0A1F2V936-F1
#
_cell.length_a   1.000
_cell.length_b   1.000
_cell.length_c   1.000
_cell.angle_alpha   90.00
_cell.angle_beta   90.00
_cell.angle_gamma   90.00
#
_symmetry.space_group_name_H-M   'P 1'
#
loop_
_entity.id
_entity.type
_entity.pdbx_description
1 polymer ?
#
loop_
_entity_poly.entity_id
_entity_poly.type
_entity_poly.pdbx_seq_one_letter_code
_entity_poly.pdbx_strand_id
1 'polypeptide(L)'
;MVNLNSLKGLPMEEVAISEFKAKCLALLEQVRKTKKPIRITRFGKPVAEVVPAGPVEKTGSWLGSMAGKMEIVGDIVSPVIDLNDIEALRD
;
A
#
# COMPACT_ATOMS: atom_id res chain seq x y z
N MET A 1 -0.96 0.89 5.29
CA MET A 1 -1.53 0.41 6.58
C MET A 1 -3.05 0.58 6.54
N VAL A 2 -3.86 -0.48 6.73
CA VAL A 2 -5.34 -0.36 6.77
C VAL A 2 -5.76 0.13 8.15
N ASN A 3 -6.47 1.26 8.23
CA ASN A 3 -6.94 1.82 9.49
C ASN A 3 -8.24 1.14 9.94
N LEU A 4 -8.13 0.20 10.88
CA LEU A 4 -9.28 -0.55 11.45
C LEU A 4 -10.29 0.36 12.17
N ASN A 5 -9.89 1.57 12.61
CA ASN A 5 -10.81 2.50 13.28
C ASN A 5 -11.86 3.10 12.33
N SER A 6 -11.61 3.10 11.02
CA SER A 6 -12.56 3.61 10.01
C SER A 6 -13.75 2.67 9.75
N LEU A 7 -13.73 1.45 10.31
CA LEU A 7 -14.79 0.44 10.14
C LEU A 7 -15.89 0.52 11.21
N LYS A 8 -15.71 1.36 12.24
CA LYS A 8 -16.70 1.61 13.31
C LYS A 8 -17.89 2.40 12.75
N GLY A 9 -18.79 1.73 12.03
CA GLY A 9 -20.01 2.32 11.48
C GLY A 9 -20.54 1.70 10.19
N LEU A 10 -19.79 0.78 9.58
CA LEU A 10 -20.28 0.04 8.41
C LEU A 10 -21.15 -1.14 8.84
N PRO A 11 -22.24 -1.46 8.10
CA PRO A 11 -23.01 -2.66 8.33
C PRO A 11 -22.10 -3.88 8.11
N MET A 12 -21.82 -4.61 9.19
CA MET A 12 -20.89 -5.73 9.21
C MET A 12 -21.68 -7.02 9.37
N GLU A 13 -21.55 -7.93 8.41
CA GLU A 13 -22.20 -9.23 8.44
C GLU A 13 -21.54 -10.13 9.49
N GLU A 14 -22.33 -10.79 10.33
CA GLU A 14 -21.82 -11.73 11.34
C GLU A 14 -21.92 -13.17 10.83
N VAL A 15 -20.80 -13.89 10.92
CA VAL A 15 -20.68 -15.27 10.47
C VAL A 15 -20.20 -16.13 11.62
N ALA A 16 -20.90 -17.23 11.90
CA ALA A 16 -20.47 -18.18 12.92
C ALA A 16 -19.16 -18.88 12.50
N ILE A 17 -18.30 -19.19 13.45
CA ILE A 17 -17.00 -19.84 13.18
C ILE A 17 -17.15 -21.21 12.48
N SER A 18 -18.25 -21.92 12.70
CA SER A 18 -18.58 -23.17 12.01
C SER A 18 -18.85 -22.94 10.53
N GLU A 19 -19.62 -21.90 10.20
CA GLU A 19 -19.90 -21.51 8.82
C GLU A 19 -18.63 -20.98 8.13
N PHE A 20 -17.84 -20.17 8.83
CA PHE A 20 -16.57 -19.71 8.31
C PHE A 20 -15.64 -20.88 7.97
N LYS A 21 -15.55 -21.90 8.83
CA LYS A 21 -14.78 -23.11 8.54
C LYS A 21 -15.28 -23.86 7.29
N ALA A 22 -16.59 -23.94 7.10
CA ALA A 22 -17.18 -24.62 5.95
C ALA A 22 -17.04 -23.82 4.64
N LYS A 23 -17.04 -22.49 4.70
CA LYS A 23 -17.10 -21.59 3.52
C LYS A 23 -15.92 -20.63 3.43
N CYS A 24 -14.80 -20.95 4.08
CA CYS A 24 -13.67 -20.02 4.29
C CYS A 24 -13.26 -19.29 3.00
N LEU A 25 -12.90 -20.04 1.95
CA LEU A 25 -12.42 -19.46 0.69
C LEU A 25 -13.50 -18.62 -0.03
N ALA A 26 -14.76 -19.06 0.00
CA ALA A 26 -15.86 -18.34 -0.62
C ALA A 26 -16.12 -16.99 0.09
N LEU A 27 -16.07 -16.99 1.43
CA LEU A 27 -16.24 -15.78 2.23
C LEU A 27 -15.07 -14.81 2.05
N LEU A 28 -13.83 -15.31 2.03
CA LEU A 28 -12.66 -14.47 1.72
C LEU A 28 -12.77 -13.84 0.32
N GLU A 29 -13.21 -14.61 -0.66
CA GLU A 29 -13.41 -14.12 -2.03
C GLU A 29 -14.55 -13.09 -2.12
N GLN A 30 -15.64 -13.31 -1.38
CA GLN A 30 -16.72 -12.33 -1.25
C GLN A 30 -16.20 -11.01 -0.69
N VAL A 31 -15.44 -11.04 0.41
CA VAL A 31 -14.85 -9.83 1.01
C VAL A 31 -13.90 -9.14 0.01
N ARG A 32 -13.09 -9.90 -0.73
CA ARG A 32 -12.18 -9.38 -1.76
C ARG A 32 -12.93 -8.64 -2.87
N LYS A 33 -13.99 -9.25 -3.41
CA LYS A 33 -14.79 -8.74 -4.54
C LYS A 33 -15.68 -7.58 -4.15
N THR A 34 -16.42 -7.72 -3.05
CA THR A 34 -17.46 -6.77 -2.64
C THR A 34 -16.93 -5.62 -1.79
N LYS A 35 -15.73 -5.77 -1.25
CA LYS A 35 -15.13 -4.85 -0.27
C LYS A 35 -15.95 -4.68 1.03
N LYS A 36 -16.91 -5.57 1.29
CA LYS A 36 -17.68 -5.59 2.53
C LYS A 36 -16.96 -6.45 3.58
N PRO A 37 -16.68 -5.92 4.78
CA PRO A 37 -16.06 -6.70 5.85
C PRO A 37 -17.06 -7.65 6.51
N ILE A 38 -16.56 -8.75 7.06
CA ILE A 38 -17.36 -9.71 7.86
C ILE A 38 -16.75 -9.90 9.24
N ARG A 39 -17.59 -10.20 10.23
CA ARG A 39 -17.19 -10.51 11.60
C ARG A 39 -17.43 -11.98 11.89
N ILE A 40 -16.37 -12.67 12.28
CA ILE A 40 -16.45 -14.07 12.68
C ILE A 40 -16.78 -14.10 14.18
N THR A 41 -17.79 -14.89 14.56
CA THR A 41 -18.21 -15.07 15.95
C THR A 41 -18.07 -16.52 16.40
N ARG A 42 -17.85 -16.74 17.69
CA ARG A 42 -17.91 -18.07 18.33
C ARG A 42 -18.80 -17.95 19.57
N PHE A 43 -19.89 -18.71 19.59
CA PHE A 43 -20.91 -18.63 20.65
C PHE A 43 -21.43 -17.20 20.86
N GLY A 44 -21.72 -16.49 19.76
CA GLY A 44 -22.20 -15.11 19.78
C GLY A 44 -21.16 -14.05 20.18
N LYS A 45 -19.92 -14.45 20.47
CA LYS A 45 -18.84 -13.51 20.80
C LYS A 45 -17.95 -13.28 19.58
N PRO A 46 -17.59 -12.03 19.25
CA PRO A 46 -16.67 -11.74 18.15
C PRO A 46 -15.28 -12.33 18.41
N VAL A 47 -14.69 -12.96 17.40
CA VAL A 47 -13.35 -13.56 17.48
C VAL A 47 -12.37 -12.98 16.47
N ALA A 48 -12.85 -12.59 15.29
CA ALA A 48 -12.01 -12.01 14.25
C ALA A 48 -12.85 -11.17 13.29
N GLU A 49 -12.20 -10.27 12.58
CA GLU A 49 -12.78 -9.53 11.45
C GLU A 49 -11.97 -9.82 10.21
N VAL A 50 -12.66 -10.09 9.10
CA VAL A 50 -12.04 -10.19 7.79
C VAL A 50 -12.39 -8.92 7.04
N VAL A 51 -11.34 -8.14 6.78
CA VAL A 51 -11.44 -6.89 6.04
C VAL A 51 -10.83 -7.08 4.66
N PRO A 52 -11.26 -6.30 3.65
CA PRO A 52 -10.64 -6.37 2.33
C PRO A 52 -9.15 -6.08 2.43
N ALA A 53 -8.34 -6.88 1.73
CA ALA A 53 -6.92 -6.59 1.61
C ALA A 53 -6.75 -5.16 1.05
N GLY A 54 -5.87 -4.40 1.71
CA GLY A 54 -5.45 -3.10 1.21
C GLY A 54 -4.84 -3.22 -0.19
N PRO A 55 -4.71 -2.12 -0.93
CA PRO A 55 -3.92 -2.13 -2.15
C PRO A 55 -2.55 -2.71 -1.82
N VAL A 56 -2.13 -3.72 -2.60
CA VAL A 56 -0.73 -4.11 -2.60
C VAL A 56 -0.01 -2.85 -3.05
N GLU A 57 0.72 -2.21 -2.12
CA GLU A 57 1.64 -1.17 -2.51
C GLU A 57 2.55 -1.86 -3.52
N LYS A 58 2.39 -1.53 -4.81
CA LYS A 58 3.46 -1.78 -5.76
C LYS A 58 4.59 -1.03 -5.11
N THR A 59 5.57 -1.75 -4.57
CA THR A 59 6.85 -1.18 -4.16
C THR A 59 7.20 -0.28 -5.32
N GLY A 60 7.11 1.04 -5.11
CA GLY A 60 7.15 1.99 -6.20
C GLY A 60 8.36 1.62 -7.02
N SER A 61 8.18 1.44 -8.33
CA SER A 61 9.28 1.09 -9.24
C SER A 61 10.52 1.85 -8.78
N TRP A 62 11.57 1.13 -8.35
CA TRP A 62 12.79 1.76 -7.85
C TRP A 62 13.23 2.86 -8.82
N LEU A 63 13.13 2.54 -10.12
CA LEU A 63 13.25 3.46 -11.23
C LEU A 63 12.12 4.49 -11.20
N GLY A 64 12.47 5.75 -10.96
CA GLY A 64 11.54 6.88 -10.95
C GLY A 64 10.95 7.24 -9.59
N SER A 65 11.32 6.54 -8.52
CA SER A 65 10.83 6.80 -7.15
C SER A 65 11.12 8.21 -6.60
N MET A 66 12.15 8.86 -7.15
CA MET A 66 12.56 10.25 -6.85
C MET A 66 12.19 11.26 -7.95
N ALA A 67 11.48 10.85 -9.01
CA ALA A 67 11.07 11.77 -10.07
C ALA A 67 10.21 12.91 -9.50
N GLY A 68 10.59 14.16 -9.80
CA GLY A 68 9.90 15.36 -9.31
C GLY A 68 10.08 15.66 -7.82
N LYS A 69 10.97 14.95 -7.11
CA LYS A 69 11.26 15.18 -5.68
C LYS A 69 12.59 15.89 -5.41
N MET A 70 13.32 16.26 -6.46
CA MET A 70 14.59 17.00 -6.35
C MET A 70 14.42 18.44 -6.82
N GLU A 71 15.18 19.33 -6.20
CA GLU A 71 15.30 20.74 -6.55
C GLU A 71 16.76 21.04 -6.91
N ILE A 72 16.97 21.80 -7.98
CA ILE A 72 18.30 22.27 -8.37
C ILE A 72 18.62 23.51 -7.52
N VAL A 73 19.50 23.34 -6.52
CA VAL A 73 19.86 24.40 -5.57
C VAL A 73 21.06 25.27 -6.01
N GLY A 74 21.60 25.02 -7.20
CA GLY A 74 22.77 25.72 -7.71
C GLY A 74 23.09 25.35 -9.17
N ASP A 75 24.22 25.81 -9.67
CA ASP A 75 24.69 25.45 -11.00
C ASP A 75 25.15 23.98 -11.02
N ILE A 76 24.56 23.20 -11.92
CA ILE A 76 24.86 21.78 -12.14
C ILE A 76 25.45 21.53 -13.54
N VAL A 77 25.57 22.57 -14.35
CA VAL A 77 26.01 22.50 -15.74
C VAL A 77 27.48 22.86 -15.85
N SER A 78 27.93 23.89 -15.12
CA SER A 78 29.32 24.33 -15.17
C SER A 78 30.27 23.30 -14.53
N PRO A 79 31.51 23.21 -15.04
CA PRO A 79 32.53 22.38 -14.41
C PRO A 79 32.84 22.86 -13.00
N VAL A 80 33.22 21.91 -12.14
CA VAL A 80 33.65 22.19 -10.76
C VAL A 80 35.06 22.78 -10.69
N ILE A 81 35.75 22.90 -11.83
CA ILE A 81 37.11 23.42 -11.99
C ILE A 81 37.14 24.49 -13.09
N ASP A 82 38.20 25.29 -13.14
CA ASP A 82 38.41 26.27 -14.20
C ASP A 82 38.51 25.58 -15.57
N LEU A 83 37.93 26.19 -16.61
CA LEU A 83 37.96 25.63 -17.97
C LEU A 83 39.38 25.48 -18.51
N ASN A 84 40.31 26.35 -18.12
CA ASN A 84 41.71 26.28 -18.54
C ASN A 84 42.45 25.07 -17.97
N ASP A 85 41.94 24.51 -16.87
CA ASP A 85 42.46 23.28 -16.27
C ASP A 85 41.94 22.02 -16.98
N ILE A 86 40.93 22.15 -17.86
CA ILE A 86 40.42 21.03 -18.66
C ILE A 86 41.33 20.81 -19.86
N GLU A 87 42.17 19.77 -19.77
CA GLU A 87 43.14 19.42 -20.80
C GLU A 87 42.53 19.19 -22.19
N ALA A 88 41.32 18.59 -22.25
CA ALA A 88 40.61 18.33 -23.49
C ALA A 88 40.14 19.59 -24.24
N LEU A 89 40.17 20.77 -23.59
CA LEU A 89 39.78 22.05 -24.18
C LEU A 89 40.99 22.92 -24.57
N ARG A 90 42.21 22.40 -24.47
CA ARG A 90 43.42 23.10 -24.91
C ARG A 90 43.66 22.81 -26.40
N ASP A 91 43.77 23.87 -27.20
CA ASP A 91 44.12 23.81 -28.64
C ASP A 91 45.54 23.29 -28.89
#